data_AF-A0A7Y3FRB7-F1
#
_entry.id   AF-A0A7Y3FRB7-F1
#
_cell.length_a   1.000
_cell.length_b   1.000
_cell.length_c   1.000
_cell.angle_alpha   90.00
_cell.angle_beta   90.00
_cell.angle_gamma   90.00
#
_symmetry.space_group_name_H-M   'P 1'
#
loop_
_entity.id
_entity.type
_entity.pdbx_description
1 polymer ?
#
loop_
_entity_poly.entity_id
_entity_poly.type
_entity_poly.pdbx_seq_one_letter_code
_entity_poly.pdbx_strand_id
1 'polypeptide(L)'
;MPVSSKSEVFSSRWGMLLAMLGMAVGTGNIWRFPRIAATNGGGSFLVAWVVFLFAWSVPLLILEFGMGKATRKGALGAFVE
;
A
#
# COMPACT_ATOMS: atom_id res chain seq x y z
N MET A 1 3.88 5.98 37.59
CA MET A 1 3.03 6.88 36.77
C MET A 1 2.47 6.05 35.62
N PRO A 2 1.15 5.84 35.50
CA PRO A 2 0.60 5.10 34.37
C PRO A 2 0.75 5.96 33.11
N VAL A 3 1.62 5.54 32.19
CA VAL A 3 1.73 6.12 30.85
C VAL A 3 0.46 5.73 30.10
N SER A 4 -0.53 6.62 30.07
CA SER A 4 -1.73 6.46 29.26
C SER A 4 -1.34 6.57 27.79
N SER A 5 -0.99 5.42 27.19
CA SER A 5 -0.77 5.30 25.75
C SER A 5 -2.11 5.38 25.04
N LYS A 6 -2.58 6.61 24.79
CA LYS A 6 -3.65 6.85 23.82
C LYS A 6 -3.07 6.56 22.44
N SER A 7 -3.54 5.50 21.80
CA SER A 7 -3.29 5.29 20.37
C SER A 7 -3.92 6.46 19.60
N GLU A 8 -3.09 7.28 18.96
CA GLU A 8 -3.57 8.33 18.05
C GLU A 8 -4.35 7.68 16.90
N VAL A 9 -5.64 7.97 16.82
CA VAL A 9 -6.53 7.43 15.79
C VAL A 9 -6.81 8.55 14.80
N PHE A 10 -6.69 8.26 13.50
CA PHE A 10 -7.07 9.23 12.48
C PHE A 10 -8.53 9.64 12.67
N SER A 11 -8.77 10.92 12.92
CA SER A 11 -10.09 11.50 13.17
C SER A 11 -11.06 11.34 11.98
N SER A 12 -10.52 11.22 10.76
CA SER A 12 -11.31 11.05 9.54
C SER A 12 -10.83 9.88 8.68
N ARG A 13 -11.78 9.06 8.21
CA ARG A 13 -11.54 7.99 7.23
C ARG A 13 -10.93 8.53 5.94
N TRP A 14 -11.33 9.74 5.53
CA TRP A 14 -10.75 10.43 4.39
C TRP A 14 -9.30 10.81 4.63
N GLY A 15 -8.96 11.27 5.85
CA GLY A 15 -7.58 11.56 6.23
C GLY A 15 -6.70 10.30 6.20
N MET A 16 -7.23 9.17 6.66
CA MET A 16 -6.54 7.89 6.60
C MET A 16 -6.34 7.42 5.14
N LEU A 17 -7.37 7.49 4.30
CA LEU A 17 -7.27 7.14 2.89
C LEU A 17 -6.26 8.01 2.16
N LEU A 18 -6.27 9.32 2.38
CA LEU A 18 -5.32 10.26 1.77
C LEU A 18 -3.87 9.99 2.23
N ALA A 19 -3.65 9.71 3.52
CA ALA A 19 -2.33 9.34 4.02
C ALA A 19 -1.83 8.03 3.39
N MET A 20 -2.70 7.03 3.26
CA MET A 20 -2.37 5.75 2.60
C MET A 20 -2.09 5.93 1.11
N LEU A 21 -2.87 6.77 0.42
CA LEU A 21 -2.63 7.14 -0.98
C LEU A 21 -1.29 7.87 -1.17
N GLY A 22 -0.96 8.80 -0.27
CA GLY A 22 0.33 9.51 -0.30
C GLY A 22 1.52 8.58 -0.07
N MET A 23 1.35 7.54 0.76
CA MET A 23 2.37 6.51 0.96
C MET A 23 2.50 5.58 -0.26
N ALA A 24 1.39 5.22 -0.90
CA ALA A 24 1.38 4.34 -2.07
C ALA A 24 1.90 5.02 -3.35
N VAL A 25 1.66 6.33 -3.51
CA VAL A 25 2.09 7.12 -4.68
C VAL A 25 3.43 7.81 -4.37
N GLY A 26 4.53 7.09 -4.60
CA GLY A 26 5.88 7.63 -4.43
C GLY A 26 6.50 8.20 -5.72
N THR A 27 7.49 9.08 -5.57
CA THR A 27 8.30 9.65 -6.68
C THR A 27 8.80 8.56 -7.63
N GLY A 28 9.21 7.40 -7.10
CA GLY A 28 9.63 6.25 -7.92
C GLY A 28 8.58 5.76 -8.92
N ASN A 29 7.29 5.79 -8.57
CA ASN A 29 6.21 5.33 -9.45
C ASN A 29 5.96 6.31 -10.60
N ILE A 30 6.30 7.59 -10.44
CA ILE A 30 6.05 8.62 -11.46
C ILE A 30 7.15 8.64 -12.53
N TRP A 31 8.41 8.43 -12.15
CA TRP A 31 9.55 8.56 -13.08
C TRP A 31 10.10 7.23 -13.59
N ARG A 32 10.03 6.16 -12.79
CA ARG A 32 10.55 4.83 -13.17
C ARG A 32 9.56 4.09 -14.07
N PHE A 33 8.26 4.25 -13.81
CA PHE A 33 7.21 3.59 -14.58
C PHE A 33 7.20 3.98 -16.07
N PRO A 34 7.24 5.27 -16.46
CA PRO A 34 7.22 5.64 -17.87
C PRO A 34 8.46 5.15 -18.60
N ARG A 35 9.63 5.16 -17.93
CA ARG A 35 10.88 4.67 -18.51
C ARG A 35 10.80 3.17 -18.79
N ILE A 36 10.36 2.37 -17.81
CA ILE A 36 10.24 0.91 -17.97
C ILE A 36 9.17 0.57 -19.01
N ALA A 37 8.03 1.25 -18.99
CA ALA A 37 6.97 1.06 -19.97
C ALA A 37 7.50 1.36 -21.38
N ALA A 38 8.17 2.50 -21.59
CA ALA A 38 8.74 2.87 -22.89
C ALA A 38 9.77 1.86 -23.41
N THR A 39 10.64 1.32 -22.54
CA THR A 39 11.67 0.35 -22.95
C THR A 39 11.12 -1.06 -23.21
N ASN A 40 10.01 -1.47 -22.57
CA ASN A 40 9.45 -2.83 -22.67
C ASN A 40 8.28 -2.96 -23.66
N GLY A 41 8.20 -2.11 -24.68
CA GLY A 41 7.15 -2.16 -25.71
C GLY A 41 6.02 -1.15 -25.53
N GLY A 42 6.19 -0.16 -24.65
CA GLY A 42 5.28 0.97 -24.49
C GLY A 42 3.90 0.54 -24.01
N GLY A 43 2.91 0.65 -24.89
CA GLY A 43 1.49 0.42 -24.58
C GLY A 43 1.12 -1.05 -24.35
N SER A 44 1.79 -2.01 -24.99
CA SER A 44 1.51 -3.44 -24.78
C SER A 44 1.95 -3.91 -23.39
N PHE A 45 3.04 -3.34 -22.87
CA PHE A 45 3.49 -3.56 -21.49
C PHE A 45 2.49 -3.07 -20.45
N LEU A 46 1.76 -1.98 -20.73
CA LEU A 46 0.72 -1.48 -19.82
C LEU A 46 -0.39 -2.51 -19.60
N VAL A 47 -0.78 -3.26 -20.63
CA VAL A 47 -1.82 -4.29 -20.52
C VAL A 47 -1.37 -5.41 -19.58
N ALA A 48 -0.17 -5.95 -19.81
CA ALA A 48 0.40 -6.97 -18.92
C ALA A 48 0.58 -6.43 -17.49
N TRP A 49 1.03 -5.18 -17.34
CA TRP A 49 1.20 -4.52 -16.05
C TRP A 49 -0.12 -4.38 -15.29
N VAL A 50 -1.21 -3.97 -15.95
CA VAL A 50 -2.53 -3.87 -15.33
C VAL A 50 -3.02 -5.26 -14.89
N VAL A 51 -2.86 -6.29 -15.74
CA VAL A 51 -3.27 -7.66 -15.39
C VAL A 51 -2.51 -8.15 -14.16
N PHE A 52 -1.19 -7.96 -14.10
CA PHE A 52 -0.39 -8.31 -12.93
C PHE A 52 -0.78 -7.51 -11.68
N LEU A 53 -1.12 -6.23 -11.84
CA LEU A 53 -1.58 -5.39 -10.74
C LEU A 53 -2.89 -5.91 -10.14
N PHE A 54 -3.86 -6.31 -10.96
CA PHE A 54 -5.10 -6.90 -10.46
C PHE A 54 -4.92 -8.32 -9.92
N ALA A 55 -4.12 -9.14 -10.59
CA ALA A 55 -3.92 -10.54 -10.20
C ALA A 55 -3.11 -10.69 -8.91
N TRP A 56 -2.18 -9.78 -8.64
CA TRP A 56 -1.26 -9.90 -7.50
C TRP A 56 -1.37 -8.74 -6.50
N SER A 57 -1.41 -7.49 -6.97
CA SER A 57 -1.39 -6.33 -6.07
C SER A 57 -2.65 -6.23 -5.23
N VAL A 58 -3.83 -6.40 -5.85
CA VAL A 58 -5.12 -6.34 -5.14
C VAL A 58 -5.25 -7.40 -4.04
N PRO A 59 -5.03 -8.70 -4.28
CA PRO A 59 -5.14 -9.70 -3.23
C PRO A 59 -4.09 -9.49 -2.13
N LEU A 60 -2.87 -9.06 -2.48
CA LEU A 60 -1.82 -8.79 -1.51
C LEU A 60 -2.15 -7.60 -0.61
N LEU A 61 -2.71 -6.53 -1.18
CA LEU A 61 -3.25 -5.39 -0.43
C LEU A 61 -4.38 -5.84 0.50
N ILE A 62 -5.32 -6.66 0.03
CA ILE A 62 -6.42 -7.15 0.89
C ILE A 62 -5.87 -8.00 2.04
N LEU A 63 -4.86 -8.83 1.78
CA LEU A 63 -4.21 -9.65 2.81
C LEU A 63 -3.51 -8.77 3.85
N GLU A 64 -2.76 -7.77 3.41
CA GLU A 64 -2.03 -6.84 4.28
C GLU A 64 -2.98 -5.95 5.10
N PHE A 65 -4.07 -5.45 4.49
CA PHE A 65 -5.12 -4.73 5.20
C PHE A 65 -5.90 -5.62 6.17
N GLY A 66 -6.16 -6.88 5.80
CA GLY A 66 -6.84 -7.86 6.64
C GLY A 66 -6.01 -8.19 7.88
N MET A 67 -4.73 -8.49 7.69
CA MET A 67 -3.77 -8.77 8.75
C MET A 67 -3.53 -7.53 9.63
N GLY A 68 -3.40 -6.34 9.04
CA GLY A 68 -3.28 -5.09 9.79
C GLY A 68 -4.51 -4.78 10.66
N LYS A 69 -5.73 -5.06 10.17
CA LYS A 69 -6.96 -4.90 10.96
C LYS A 69 -7.13 -5.96 12.05
N ALA A 70 -6.76 -7.21 11.79
CA ALA A 70 -6.87 -8.30 12.75
C ALA A 70 -5.91 -8.09 13.93
N THR A 71 -4.67 -7.69 13.65
CA THR A 71 -3.62 -7.65 14.67
C THR A 71 -3.58 -6.31 15.41
N ARG A 72 -4.03 -5.19 14.79
CA ARG A 72 -3.94 -3.80 15.32
C ARG A 72 -2.54 -3.43 15.87
N LYS A 73 -1.52 -4.18 15.49
CA LYS A 73 -0.10 -4.05 15.86
C LYS A 73 0.70 -3.68 14.60
N GLY A 74 1.85 -3.02 14.78
CA GLY A 74 2.76 -2.71 13.68
C GLY A 74 3.31 -3.97 13.01
N ALA A 75 3.93 -3.85 11.83
CA ALA A 75 4.40 -4.97 11.02
C ALA A 75 5.17 -6.06 11.81
N LEU A 76 6.07 -5.67 12.72
CA LEU A 76 6.81 -6.61 13.57
C LEU A 76 5.93 -7.39 14.56
N GLY A 77 4.85 -6.79 15.07
CA GLY A 77 3.93 -7.44 16.00
C GLY A 77 2.85 -8.30 15.33
N ALA A 78 2.73 -8.25 14.00
CA ALA A 78 1.82 -9.09 13.22
C ALA A 78 2.49 -10.37 12.68
N PHE A 79 3.82 -10.37 12.52
CA PHE A 79 4.58 -11.54 12.07
C PHE A 79 5.20 -12.36 13.22
N VAL A 80 5.25 -11.82 14.44
CA VAL A 80 5.91 -12.44 15.62
C VAL A 80 4.90 -13.16 16.54
N GLU A 81 3.60 -13.14 16.24
CA GLU A 81 2.56 -13.87 16.97
C GLU A 81 2.10 -15.12 16.22
#